data_AF-A0A2E3Q5D9-F1
#
_entry.id   AF-A0A2E3Q5D9-F1
#
_cell.length_a   1.000
_cell.length_b   1.000
_cell.length_c   1.000
_cell.angle_alpha   90.00
_cell.angle_beta   90.00
_cell.angle_gamma   90.00
#
_symmetry.space_group_name_H-M   'P 1'
#
loop_
_entity.id
_entity.type
_entity.pdbx_description
1 polymer ?
#
loop_
_entity_poly.entity_id
_entity_poly.type
_entity_poly.pdbx_seq_one_letter_code
_entity_poly.pdbx_strand_id
1 'polypeptide(L)'
;MNFTTIQIIALLGSLASLALLFGIGYHEGRRAARNDLAQASKAHEELIENLRHQRDRAVHEHTLSRLNAAQALEAITSELDEARRQIALLERQALTDADAHALAEITGQLNLAATTYQAMHSNQATHARRLAHAASTLAERYWTAAPRSTWERVDATLGSQSAAMSA
;
A
#
# COMPACT_ATOMS: atom_id res chain seq x y z
N MET A 1 99.27 -10.29 -35.93
CA MET A 1 98.13 -9.78 -35.15
C MET A 1 97.75 -10.86 -34.15
N ASN A 2 97.95 -10.62 -32.85
CA ASN A 2 97.97 -11.69 -31.85
C ASN A 2 96.55 -12.12 -31.47
N PHE A 3 96.34 -13.42 -31.37
CA PHE A 3 95.08 -14.09 -31.02
C PHE A 3 94.35 -13.45 -29.81
N THR A 4 95.11 -12.96 -28.83
CA THR A 4 94.64 -12.21 -27.67
C THR A 4 93.91 -10.91 -28.02
N THR A 5 94.33 -10.18 -29.06
CA THR A 5 93.67 -8.93 -29.48
C THR A 5 92.29 -9.17 -30.07
N ILE A 6 92.13 -10.27 -30.83
CA ILE A 6 90.84 -10.67 -31.41
C ILE A 6 89.86 -11.10 -30.30
N GLN A 7 90.34 -11.81 -29.28
CA GLN A 7 89.51 -12.20 -28.14
C GLN A 7 88.99 -11.01 -27.33
N ILE A 8 89.82 -9.98 -27.11
CA ILE A 8 89.40 -8.76 -26.39
C ILE A 8 88.33 -8.00 -27.17
N ILE A 9 88.48 -7.85 -28.48
CA ILE A 9 87.50 -7.18 -29.34
C ILE A 9 86.18 -7.96 -29.38
N ALA A 10 86.24 -9.29 -29.47
CA ALA A 10 85.05 -10.14 -29.43
C ALA A 10 84.29 -10.04 -28.10
N LEU A 11 85.02 -9.95 -26.98
CA LEU A 11 84.43 -9.85 -25.63
C LEU A 11 83.80 -8.46 -25.40
N LEU A 12 84.42 -7.40 -25.91
CA LEU A 12 83.82 -6.06 -25.93
C LEU A 12 82.58 -6.00 -26.83
N GLY A 13 82.63 -6.63 -28.01
CA GLY A 13 81.49 -6.70 -28.92
C GLY A 13 80.30 -7.49 -28.35
N SER A 14 80.55 -8.59 -27.63
CA SER A 14 79.49 -9.38 -27.00
C SER A 14 78.85 -8.65 -25.82
N LEU A 15 79.64 -7.98 -24.97
CA LEU A 15 79.14 -7.12 -23.90
C LEU A 15 78.30 -5.95 -24.43
N ALA A 16 78.77 -5.28 -25.50
CA ALA A 16 78.03 -4.20 -26.12
C ALA A 16 76.69 -4.67 -26.71
N SER A 17 76.68 -5.84 -27.36
CA SER A 17 75.45 -6.43 -27.92
C SER A 17 74.46 -6.82 -26.84
N LEU A 18 74.94 -7.40 -25.73
CA LEU A 18 74.11 -7.74 -24.58
C LEU A 18 73.48 -6.50 -23.94
N ALA A 19 74.29 -5.44 -23.75
CA ALA A 19 73.82 -4.17 -23.20
C ALA A 19 72.74 -3.51 -24.07
N LEU A 20 72.87 -3.59 -25.39
CA LEU A 20 71.86 -3.10 -26.33
C LEU A 20 70.53 -3.88 -26.23
N LEU A 21 70.59 -5.21 -26.16
CA LEU A 21 69.39 -6.05 -25.99
C LEU A 21 68.67 -5.77 -24.68
N PHE A 22 69.41 -5.62 -23.57
CA PHE A 22 68.83 -5.23 -22.28
C PHE A 22 68.22 -3.82 -22.32
N GLY A 23 68.87 -2.86 -22.98
CA GLY A 23 68.36 -1.50 -23.14
C GLY A 23 67.05 -1.45 -23.92
N ILE A 24 66.94 -2.21 -25.00
CA ILE A 24 65.73 -2.32 -25.81
C ILE A 24 64.60 -2.97 -25.00
N GLY A 25 64.87 -4.12 -24.36
CA GLY A 25 63.87 -4.81 -23.54
C GLY A 25 63.35 -3.98 -22.37
N TYR A 26 64.22 -3.21 -21.70
CA TYR A 26 63.81 -2.29 -20.64
C TYR A 26 62.92 -1.15 -21.15
N HIS A 27 63.26 -0.58 -22.32
CA HIS A 27 62.49 0.50 -22.91
C HIS A 27 61.11 0.03 -23.39
N GLU A 28 61.02 -1.17 -23.96
CA GLU A 28 59.76 -1.78 -24.38
C GLU A 28 58.89 -2.14 -23.18
N GLY A 29 59.46 -2.76 -22.14
CA GLY A 29 58.76 -3.09 -20.90
C GLY A 29 58.21 -1.85 -20.18
N ARG A 30 58.98 -0.74 -20.15
CA ARG A 30 58.52 0.52 -19.57
C ARG A 30 57.40 1.18 -20.39
N ARG A 31 57.40 1.01 -21.72
CA ARG A 31 56.29 1.49 -22.58
C ARG A 31 55.04 0.65 -22.36
N ALA A 32 55.15 -0.67 -22.29
CA ALA A 32 54.03 -1.56 -22.01
C ALA A 32 53.38 -1.24 -20.66
N ALA A 33 54.18 -1.12 -19.59
CA ALA A 33 53.66 -0.79 -18.26
C ALA A 33 52.94 0.58 -18.21
N ARG A 34 53.41 1.58 -18.98
CA ARG A 34 52.72 2.88 -19.08
C ARG A 34 51.40 2.77 -19.82
N ASN A 35 51.33 1.96 -20.87
CA ASN A 35 50.10 1.73 -21.61
C ASN A 35 49.08 0.98 -20.78
N ASP A 36 49.51 -0.04 -20.02
CA ASP A 36 48.63 -0.81 -19.14
C ASP A 36 48.05 0.08 -18.03
N LEU A 37 48.86 0.94 -17.42
CA LEU A 37 48.39 1.91 -16.43
C LEU A 37 47.40 2.93 -17.03
N ALA A 38 47.65 3.40 -18.26
CA ALA A 38 46.75 4.32 -18.96
C ALA A 38 45.44 3.66 -19.39
N GLN A 39 45.46 2.37 -19.73
CA GLN A 39 44.26 1.59 -20.01
C GLN A 39 43.47 1.34 -18.72
N ALA A 40 44.15 0.98 -17.63
CA ALA A 40 43.53 0.81 -16.33
C ALA A 40 42.88 2.10 -15.81
N SER A 41 43.54 3.26 -15.97
CA SER A 41 42.97 4.54 -15.56
C SER A 41 41.69 4.88 -16.34
N LYS A 42 41.68 4.65 -17.65
CA LYS A 42 40.49 4.84 -18.50
C LYS A 42 39.35 3.92 -18.10
N ALA A 43 39.64 2.63 -17.87
CA ALA A 43 38.63 1.68 -17.41
C ALA A 43 38.05 2.07 -16.04
N HIS A 44 38.88 2.62 -15.14
CA HIS A 44 38.40 3.15 -13.87
C HIS A 44 37.55 4.41 -14.02
N GLU A 45 37.90 5.33 -14.93
CA GLU A 45 37.09 6.51 -15.24
C GLU A 45 35.70 6.10 -15.78
N GLU A 46 35.65 5.18 -16.74
CA GLU A 46 34.41 4.64 -17.29
C GLU A 46 33.56 3.93 -16.21
N LEU A 47 34.20 3.17 -15.32
CA LEU A 47 33.51 2.51 -14.21
C LEU A 47 32.92 3.52 -13.22
N ILE A 48 33.68 4.58 -12.89
CA ILE A 48 33.19 5.66 -12.00
C ILE A 48 32.00 6.39 -12.64
N GLU A 49 32.07 6.69 -13.93
CA GLU A 49 30.97 7.34 -14.65
C GLU A 49 29.71 6.47 -14.70
N ASN A 50 29.87 5.17 -14.98
CA ASN A 50 28.77 4.22 -14.93
C ASN A 50 28.13 4.12 -13.53
N LEU A 51 28.95 4.08 -12.47
CA LEU A 51 28.44 4.07 -11.09
C LEU A 51 27.70 5.36 -10.74
N ARG A 52 28.16 6.52 -11.23
CA ARG A 52 27.44 7.80 -11.05
C ARG A 52 26.08 7.76 -11.74
N HIS A 53 26.02 7.29 -12.99
CA HIS A 53 24.76 7.13 -13.70
C HIS A 53 23.80 6.14 -13.01
N GLN A 54 24.30 5.02 -12.50
CA GLN A 54 23.49 4.07 -11.74
C GLN A 54 22.95 4.69 -10.45
N ARG A 55 23.78 5.44 -9.71
CA ARG A 55 23.35 6.18 -8.52
C ARG A 55 22.25 7.17 -8.85
N ASP A 56 22.42 7.97 -9.89
CA ASP A 56 21.46 9.01 -10.27
C ASP A 56 20.12 8.39 -10.69
N ARG A 57 20.16 7.27 -11.43
CA ARG A 57 18.96 6.50 -11.77
C ARG A 57 18.25 5.96 -10.53
N ALA A 58 19.00 5.32 -9.62
CA ALA A 58 18.41 4.78 -8.39
C ALA A 58 17.79 5.88 -7.52
N VAL A 59 18.43 7.05 -7.43
CA VAL A 59 17.87 8.22 -6.70
C VAL A 59 16.60 8.74 -7.37
N HIS A 60 16.57 8.79 -8.70
CA HIS A 60 15.40 9.21 -9.46
C HIS A 60 14.24 8.23 -9.27
N GLU A 61 14.48 6.93 -9.44
CA GLU A 61 13.48 5.86 -9.24
C GLU A 61 12.93 5.86 -7.82
N HIS A 62 13.80 6.01 -6.81
CA HIS A 62 13.38 6.11 -5.42
C HIS A 62 12.51 7.34 -5.16
N THR A 63 12.85 8.48 -5.76
CA THR A 63 12.03 9.71 -5.67
C THR A 63 10.65 9.51 -6.29
N LEU A 64 10.59 8.90 -7.48
CA LEU A 64 9.32 8.57 -8.14
C LEU A 64 8.48 7.60 -7.30
N SER A 65 9.09 6.56 -6.76
CA SER A 65 8.41 5.58 -5.89
C SER A 65 7.81 6.26 -4.64
N ARG A 66 8.56 7.16 -4.01
CA ARG A 66 8.06 7.95 -2.87
C ARG A 66 6.89 8.85 -3.23
N LEU A 67 6.94 9.50 -4.40
CA LEU A 67 5.84 10.34 -4.87
C LEU A 67 4.58 9.52 -5.15
N ASN A 68 4.73 8.37 -5.83
CA ASN A 68 3.61 7.46 -6.09
C ASN A 68 3.00 6.92 -4.80
N ALA A 69 3.83 6.54 -3.82
CA ALA A 69 3.35 6.10 -2.51
C ALA A 69 2.59 7.21 -1.77
N ALA A 70 3.06 8.46 -1.85
CA ALA A 70 2.37 9.60 -1.24
C ALA A 70 0.99 9.84 -1.91
N GLN A 71 0.91 9.80 -3.24
CA GLN A 71 -0.35 9.94 -3.97
C GLN A 71 -1.33 8.81 -3.67
N ALA A 72 -0.84 7.57 -3.54
CA ALA A 72 -1.66 6.43 -3.16
C ALA A 72 -2.23 6.60 -1.74
N LEU A 73 -1.42 7.08 -0.79
CA LEU A 73 -1.88 7.39 0.56
C LEU A 73 -2.93 8.50 0.56
N GLU A 74 -2.72 9.56 -0.21
CA GLU A 74 -3.67 10.66 -0.35
C GLU A 74 -5.03 10.16 -0.88
N ALA A 75 -5.02 9.35 -1.93
CA ALA A 75 -6.22 8.74 -2.49
C ALA A 75 -6.96 7.89 -1.43
N ILE A 76 -6.25 6.99 -0.73
CA ILE A 76 -6.84 6.14 0.31
C ILE A 76 -7.42 6.97 1.45
N THR A 77 -6.73 8.03 1.87
CA THR A 77 -7.24 8.92 2.93
C THR A 77 -8.49 9.67 2.49
N SER A 78 -8.57 10.09 1.21
CA SER A 78 -9.77 10.74 0.69
C SER A 78 -10.97 9.81 0.64
N GLU A 79 -10.76 8.53 0.27
CA GLU A 79 -11.80 7.50 0.26
C GLU A 79 -12.28 7.18 1.68
N LEU A 80 -11.35 7.10 2.65
CA LEU A 80 -11.69 6.88 4.06
C LEU A 80 -12.52 8.03 4.63
N ASP A 81 -12.15 9.26 4.33
CA ASP A 81 -12.89 10.43 4.80
C ASP A 81 -14.30 10.49 4.19
N GLU A 82 -14.44 10.13 2.91
CA GLU A 82 -15.75 10.05 2.27
C GLU A 82 -16.61 8.93 2.88
N ALA A 83 -16.03 7.75 3.11
CA ALA A 83 -16.72 6.65 3.79
C ALA A 83 -17.16 7.06 5.21
N ARG A 84 -16.31 7.77 5.96
CA ARG A 84 -16.66 8.31 7.29
C ARG A 84 -17.81 9.31 7.23
N ARG A 85 -17.84 10.20 6.25
CA ARG A 85 -18.98 11.12 6.04
C ARG A 85 -20.26 10.36 5.73
N GLN A 86 -20.18 9.34 4.88
CA GLN A 86 -21.34 8.50 4.56
C GLN A 86 -21.85 7.74 5.78
N ILE A 87 -20.96 7.17 6.60
CA ILE A 87 -21.33 6.54 7.87
C ILE A 87 -22.01 7.56 8.80
N ALA A 88 -21.43 8.74 9.01
CA ALA A 88 -22.02 9.76 9.88
C ALA A 88 -23.39 10.25 9.36
N LEU A 89 -23.57 10.31 8.05
CA LEU A 89 -24.85 10.65 7.42
C LEU A 89 -25.88 9.53 7.64
N LEU A 90 -25.48 8.28 7.44
CA LEU A 90 -26.33 7.11 7.68
C LEU A 90 -26.67 6.96 9.16
N GLU A 91 -25.74 7.21 10.08
CA GLU A 91 -25.98 7.23 11.53
C GLU A 91 -26.99 8.30 11.92
N ARG A 92 -26.94 9.49 11.31
CA ARG A 92 -27.95 10.54 11.52
C ARG A 92 -29.33 10.20 10.96
N GLN A 93 -29.38 9.36 9.92
CA GLN A 93 -30.63 8.92 9.30
C GLN A 93 -31.17 7.62 9.91
N ALA A 94 -30.33 6.88 10.64
CA ALA A 94 -30.70 5.64 11.29
C ALA A 94 -31.62 5.94 12.47
N LEU A 95 -32.71 5.19 12.55
CA LEU A 95 -33.58 5.18 13.71
C LEU A 95 -32.77 4.67 14.91
N THR A 96 -32.86 5.32 16.07
CA THR A 96 -32.23 4.81 17.31
C THR A 96 -33.19 3.91 18.09
N ASP A 97 -32.70 3.12 19.04
CA ASP A 97 -33.53 2.33 19.97
C ASP A 97 -34.54 3.23 20.70
N ALA A 98 -34.09 4.41 21.14
CA ALA A 98 -34.93 5.39 21.82
C ALA A 98 -36.06 5.90 20.91
N ASP A 99 -35.77 6.17 19.64
CA ASP A 99 -36.78 6.59 18.66
C ASP A 99 -37.78 5.46 18.37
N ALA A 100 -37.33 4.21 18.29
CA ALA A 100 -38.19 3.06 18.10
C ALA A 100 -39.15 2.85 19.28
N HIS A 101 -38.66 3.01 20.52
CA HIS A 101 -39.50 2.98 21.72
C HIS A 101 -40.49 4.14 21.76
N ALA A 102 -40.05 5.37 21.45
CA ALA A 102 -40.92 6.53 21.38
C ALA A 102 -42.02 6.37 20.31
N LEU A 103 -41.72 5.78 19.15
CA LEU A 103 -42.70 5.48 18.11
C LEU A 103 -43.74 4.45 18.59
N ALA A 104 -43.36 3.45 19.38
CA ALA A 104 -44.30 2.50 19.96
C ALA A 104 -45.24 3.18 20.98
N GLU A 105 -44.72 4.09 21.80
CA GLU A 105 -45.54 4.88 22.75
C GLU A 105 -46.51 5.82 22.02
N ILE A 106 -46.02 6.55 21.00
CA ILE A 106 -46.84 7.42 20.15
C ILE A 106 -47.94 6.62 19.45
N THR A 107 -47.63 5.40 19.01
CA THR A 107 -48.64 4.49 18.42
C THR A 107 -49.77 4.20 19.41
N GLY A 108 -49.43 3.93 20.68
CA GLY A 108 -50.42 3.74 21.73
C GLY A 108 -51.31 4.97 21.96
N GLN A 109 -50.69 6.15 22.01
CA GLN A 109 -51.41 7.42 22.16
C GLN A 109 -52.30 7.75 20.96
N LEU A 110 -51.83 7.51 19.73
CA LEU A 110 -52.60 7.72 18.51
C LEU A 110 -53.78 6.75 18.39
N ASN A 111 -53.62 5.51 18.85
CA ASN A 111 -54.72 4.56 18.92
C ASN A 111 -55.79 4.99 19.93
N LEU A 112 -55.39 5.50 21.09
CA LEU A 112 -56.31 6.07 22.08
C LEU A 112 -56.99 7.34 21.54
N ALA A 113 -56.25 8.22 20.86
CA ALA A 113 -56.84 9.40 20.21
C ALA A 113 -57.81 9.00 19.09
N ALA A 114 -57.52 7.94 18.34
CA ALA A 114 -58.41 7.45 17.30
C ALA A 114 -59.76 6.96 17.87
N THR A 115 -59.74 6.26 19.00
CA THR A 115 -60.98 5.78 19.64
C THR A 115 -61.81 6.94 20.20
N THR A 116 -61.17 7.96 20.79
CA THR A 116 -61.87 9.15 21.28
C THR A 116 -62.45 9.98 20.13
N TYR A 117 -61.70 10.22 19.05
CA TYR A 117 -62.23 10.92 17.87
C TYR A 117 -63.35 10.16 17.18
N GLN A 118 -63.31 8.82 17.20
CA GLN A 118 -64.40 8.01 16.65
C GLN A 118 -65.67 8.15 17.47
N ALA A 119 -65.56 8.16 18.81
CA ALA A 119 -66.69 8.40 19.70
C ALA A 119 -67.29 9.81 19.53
N MET A 120 -66.47 10.78 19.10
CA MET A 120 -66.92 12.13 18.74
C MET A 120 -67.39 12.28 17.29
N HIS A 121 -67.49 11.17 16.53
CA HIS A 121 -67.84 11.16 15.10
C HIS A 121 -66.96 12.07 14.23
N SER A 122 -65.70 12.27 14.61
CA SER A 122 -64.73 13.09 13.88
C SER A 122 -63.94 12.26 12.86
N ASN A 123 -63.75 12.83 11.67
CA ASN A 123 -62.91 12.24 10.61
C ASN A 123 -61.43 12.12 11.00
N GLN A 124 -61.01 12.79 12.08
CA GLN A 124 -59.65 12.66 12.61
C GLN A 124 -59.34 11.26 13.15
N ALA A 125 -60.36 10.45 13.45
CA ALA A 125 -60.18 9.05 13.86
C ALA A 125 -59.45 8.21 12.80
N THR A 126 -59.81 8.40 11.53
CA THR A 126 -59.20 7.66 10.40
C THR A 126 -57.76 8.11 10.17
N HIS A 127 -57.47 9.40 10.34
CA HIS A 127 -56.10 9.93 10.24
C HIS A 127 -55.22 9.44 11.39
N ALA A 128 -55.72 9.45 12.62
CA ALA A 128 -55.01 8.94 13.79
C ALA A 128 -54.68 7.45 13.65
N ARG A 129 -55.60 6.62 13.13
CA ARG A 129 -55.33 5.20 12.82
C ARG A 129 -54.25 5.00 11.77
N ARG A 130 -54.27 5.78 10.69
CA ARG A 130 -53.25 5.68 9.63
C ARG A 130 -51.87 6.06 10.16
N LEU A 131 -51.78 7.10 10.97
CA LEU A 131 -50.53 7.52 11.62
C LEU A 131 -50.04 6.48 12.64
N ALA A 132 -50.95 5.91 13.45
CA ALA A 132 -50.61 4.82 14.38
C ALA A 132 -50.06 3.60 13.63
N HIS A 133 -50.69 3.20 12.53
CA HIS A 133 -50.20 2.09 11.72
C HIS A 133 -48.82 2.39 11.11
N ALA A 134 -48.60 3.60 10.58
CA ALA A 134 -47.32 4.00 10.02
C ALA A 134 -46.20 4.00 11.07
N ALA A 135 -46.47 4.54 12.27
CA ALA A 135 -45.53 4.55 13.39
C ALA A 135 -45.19 3.14 13.86
N SER A 136 -46.20 2.26 13.98
CA SER A 136 -46.01 0.84 14.31
C SER A 136 -45.13 0.13 13.30
N THR A 137 -45.36 0.34 12.00
CA THR A 137 -44.57 -0.30 10.94
C THR A 137 -43.14 0.21 10.90
N LEU A 138 -42.89 1.48 11.20
CA LEU A 138 -41.53 2.03 11.32
C LEU A 138 -40.78 1.45 12.53
N ALA A 139 -41.45 1.34 13.69
CA ALA A 139 -40.87 0.73 14.87
C ALA A 139 -40.56 -0.77 14.66
N GLU A 140 -41.47 -1.51 14.03
CA GLU A 140 -41.25 -2.94 13.73
C GLU A 140 -40.13 -3.16 12.71
N ARG A 141 -40.01 -2.28 11.70
CA ARG A 141 -38.89 -2.29 10.75
C ARG A 141 -37.54 -2.11 11.45
N TYR A 142 -37.47 -1.27 12.49
CA TYR A 142 -36.25 -1.13 13.27
C TYR A 142 -35.83 -2.45 13.92
N TRP A 143 -36.74 -3.11 14.65
CA TRP A 143 -36.46 -4.37 15.34
C TRP A 143 -36.21 -5.56 14.40
N THR A 144 -36.79 -5.54 13.20
CA THR A 144 -36.57 -6.58 12.18
C THR A 144 -35.33 -6.34 11.32
N ALA A 145 -34.92 -5.08 11.13
CA ALA A 145 -33.75 -4.72 10.34
C ALA A 145 -32.46 -4.61 11.18
N ALA A 146 -32.57 -4.46 12.51
CA ALA A 146 -31.43 -4.55 13.40
C ALA A 146 -30.74 -5.91 13.20
N PRO A 147 -29.48 -5.94 12.73
CA PRO A 147 -28.77 -7.19 12.62
C PRO A 147 -28.64 -7.75 14.04
N ARG A 148 -29.25 -8.92 14.29
CA ARG A 148 -28.92 -9.74 15.47
C ARG A 148 -27.43 -9.68 15.66
N SER A 149 -27.02 -9.28 16.87
CA SER A 149 -25.62 -9.15 17.23
C SER A 149 -24.90 -10.42 16.80
N THR A 150 -23.64 -10.31 16.39
CA THR A 150 -22.88 -11.45 15.85
C THR A 150 -22.90 -12.66 16.80
N TRP A 151 -23.04 -12.41 18.10
CA TRP A 151 -23.24 -13.40 19.17
C TRP A 151 -24.61 -14.09 19.13
N GLU A 152 -25.72 -13.37 18.95
CA GLU A 152 -27.06 -13.97 18.81
C GLU A 152 -27.23 -14.81 17.53
N ARG A 153 -26.48 -14.49 16.48
CA ARG A 153 -26.45 -15.32 15.27
C ARG A 153 -25.75 -16.65 15.51
N VAL A 154 -24.67 -16.66 16.28
CA VAL A 154 -23.91 -17.87 16.64
C VAL A 154 -24.74 -18.78 17.57
N ASP A 155 -25.42 -18.24 18.57
CA ASP A 155 -26.30 -19.03 19.46
C ASP A 155 -27.50 -19.64 18.73
N ALA A 156 -28.12 -18.92 17.78
CA ALA A 156 -29.20 -19.47 16.96
C ALA A 156 -28.74 -20.64 16.06
N THR A 157 -27.49 -20.59 15.58
CA THR A 157 -26.88 -21.68 14.79
C THR A 157 -26.42 -22.85 15.65
N LEU A 158 -25.98 -22.62 16.89
CA LEU A 158 -25.52 -23.68 17.80
C LEU A 158 -26.69 -24.36 18.53
N GLY A 159 -27.76 -23.63 18.87
CA GLY A 159 -28.97 -24.17 19.49
C GLY A 159 -29.78 -25.08 18.56
N SER A 160 -29.65 -24.93 17.24
CA SER A 160 -30.31 -25.78 16.25
C SER A 160 -29.51 -27.04 15.86
N GLN A 161 -28.23 -27.15 16.25
CA GLN A 161 -27.41 -28.33 15.96
C GLN A 161 -27.53 -29.44 17.01
N SER A 162 -27.83 -29.13 18.28
CA SER A 162 -27.91 -30.14 19.35
C SER A 162 -29.05 -31.16 19.15
N ALA A 163 -30.16 -30.75 18.51
CA ALA A 163 -31.28 -31.64 18.23
C ALA A 163 -31.08 -32.54 17.00
N ALA A 164 -30.11 -32.25 16.12
CA ALA A 164 -29.86 -33.02 14.91
C ALA A 164 -28.82 -34.15 15.07
N MET A 165 -28.14 -34.22 16.22
CA MET A 165 -27.11 -35.24 16.51
C MET A 165 -27.56 -36.28 17.55
N SER A 166 -28.86 -36.35 17.86
CA SER A 166 -29.45 -37.31 18.82
C SER A 166 -30.60 -38.16 18.22
N ALA A 167 -30.60 -38.36 16.91
CA ALA A 167 -31.42 -39.35 16.20
C ALA A 167 -30.54 -40.23 15.31
#